data_AF-A0A8T2IM92-F1
#
_entry.id   AF-A0A8T2IM92-F1
#
_cell.length_a   1.000
_cell.length_b   1.000
_cell.length_c   1.000
_cell.angle_alpha   90.00
_cell.angle_beta   90.00
_cell.angle_gamma   90.00
#
_symmetry.space_group_name_H-M   'P 1'
#
loop_
_entity.id
_entity.type
_entity.pdbx_description
1 polymer ?
#
loop_
_entity_poly.entity_id
_entity_poly.type
_entity_poly.pdbx_seq_one_letter_code
_entity_poly.pdbx_strand_id
1 'polypeptide(L)' 'MRINIIFFLVLFFSLAAMRVDAYFGEANDDCKKIGGRCGFICSIHEDELGTCTLAPMCCRRKFG' A
#
# COMPACT_ATOMS: atom_id res chain seq x y z
N MET A 1 21.58 -17.08 -26.51
CA MET A 1 21.98 -16.28 -25.34
C MET A 1 21.05 -15.11 -25.02
N ARG A 2 20.24 -14.58 -25.96
CA ARG A 2 19.35 -13.42 -25.73
C ARG A 2 18.15 -13.69 -24.81
N ILE A 3 17.63 -14.91 -24.78
CA ILE A 3 16.46 -15.31 -23.95
C ILE A 3 16.75 -15.19 -22.44
N ASN A 4 17.99 -15.48 -22.02
CA ASN A 4 18.36 -15.40 -20.60
C ASN A 4 18.25 -13.98 -20.02
N ILE A 5 18.49 -12.95 -20.84
CA ILE A 5 18.43 -11.56 -20.42
C ILE A 5 16.98 -11.14 -20.16
N ILE A 6 16.06 -11.55 -21.03
CA ILE A 6 14.63 -11.24 -20.89
C ILE A 6 14.07 -11.89 -19.63
N PHE A 7 14.44 -13.15 -19.37
CA PHE A 7 14.01 -13.87 -18.17
C PHE A 7 14.48 -13.19 -16.87
N PHE A 8 15.73 -12.72 -16.84
CA PHE A 8 16.27 -11.97 -15.70
C PHE A 8 15.53 -10.65 -15.44
N LEU A 9 15.16 -9.92 -16.49
CA LEU A 9 14.40 -8.66 -16.37
C LEU A 9 13.00 -8.89 -15.78
N VAL A 10 12.30 -9.95 -16.21
CA VAL A 10 10.96 -10.29 -15.70
C VAL A 10 11.02 -10.70 -14.23
N LEU A 11 12.04 -11.49 -13.84
CA LEU A 11 12.27 -11.86 -12.45
C LEU A 11 12.52 -10.63 -11.57
N PHE A 12 13.36 -9.70 -12.02
CA PHE A 12 13.67 -8.48 -11.29
C PHE A 12 12.41 -7.60 -11.11
N PHE A 13 11.58 -7.48 -12.15
CA PHE A 13 10.35 -6.69 -12.10
C PHE A 13 9.32 -7.30 -11.14
N SER A 14 9.21 -8.63 -11.11
CA SER A 14 8.33 -9.35 -10.17
C SER A 14 8.75 -9.15 -8.72
N LEU A 15 10.06 -9.19 -8.45
CA LEU A 15 10.62 -8.96 -7.12
C LEU A 15 10.41 -7.50 -6.65
N ALA A 16 10.50 -6.54 -7.56
CA ALA A 16 10.27 -5.13 -7.28
C ALA A 16 8.79 -4.84 -6.97
N ALA A 17 7.85 -5.47 -7.70
CA ALA A 17 6.42 -5.31 -7.45
C ALA A 17 6.01 -5.80 -6.05
N MET A 18 6.59 -6.91 -5.59
CA MET A 18 6.29 -7.49 -4.27
C MET A 18 6.69 -6.59 -3.09
N ARG A 19 7.64 -5.66 -3.29
CA ARG A 19 8.08 -4.70 -2.26
C ARG A 19 7.13 -3.52 -2.09
N VAL A 20 6.24 -3.27 -3.04
CA VAL A 20 5.31 -2.13 -2.98
C VAL A 20 4.19 -2.39 -1.96
N ASP A 21 3.74 -3.63 -1.82
CA ASP A 21 2.74 -4.00 -0.81
C ASP A 21 3.25 -3.89 0.63
N ALA A 22 4.56 -4.01 0.86
CA ALA A 22 5.15 -3.90 2.20
C ALA A 22 5.25 -2.46 2.74
N TYR A 23 5.04 -1.44 1.90
CA TYR A 23 4.95 -0.03 2.36
C TYR A 23 3.54 0.36 2.81
N PHE A 24 2.54 -0.47 2.54
CA PHE A 24 1.19 -0.34 3.08
C PHE A 24 1.09 -1.23 4.31
N GLY A 25 1.62 -0.73 5.43
CA GLY A 25 1.58 -1.44 6.71
C GLY A 25 0.17 -1.93 7.05
N GLU A 26 0.10 -3.13 7.63
CA GLU A 26 -1.13 -3.76 8.09
C GLU A 26 -2.02 -2.75 8.82
N ALA A 27 -3.26 -2.58 8.35
CA ALA A 27 -4.18 -1.64 8.94
C ALA A 27 -4.47 -2.05 10.40
N ASN A 28 -4.35 -1.10 11.33
CA ASN A 28 -4.77 -1.31 12.72
C ASN A 28 -6.25 -1.77 12.74
N ASP A 29 -6.62 -2.69 13.64
CA ASP A 29 -7.94 -3.36 13.62
C ASP A 29 -9.11 -2.35 13.53
N ASP A 30 -8.98 -1.18 14.16
CA ASP A 30 -10.01 -0.14 14.15
C ASP A 30 -10.11 0.61 12.81
N CYS A 31 -8.98 0.90 12.15
CA CYS A 31 -8.95 1.50 10.81
C CYS A 31 -9.53 0.52 9.77
N LYS A 32 -9.26 -0.78 9.94
CA LYS A 32 -9.78 -1.83 9.07
C LYS A 32 -11.29 -2.03 9.24
N LYS A 33 -11.82 -1.97 10.48
CA LYS A 33 -13.27 -2.07 10.76
C LYS A 33 -14.10 -1.03 10.03
N ILE A 34 -13.57 0.18 9.86
CA ILE A 34 -14.23 1.25 9.13
C ILE A 34 -13.97 1.21 7.61
N GLY A 35 -13.31 0.16 7.10
CA GLY A 35 -12.96 0.02 5.69
C GLY A 35 -11.87 1.00 5.23
N GLY A 36 -11.08 1.53 6.17
CA GLY A 36 -9.94 2.39 5.91
C GLY A 36 -8.64 1.62 5.72
N ARG A 37 -7.60 2.34 5.30
CA ARG A 37 -6.22 1.85 5.17
C ARG A 37 -5.28 2.78 5.92
N CYS A 38 -4.19 2.23 6.46
CA CYS A 38 -3.15 3.04 7.10
C CYS A 38 -2.11 3.49 6.07
N GLY A 39 -1.65 4.74 6.19
CA GLY A 39 -0.64 5.33 5.31
C GLY A 39 0.02 6.55 5.96
N PHE A 40 1.03 7.11 5.30
CA PHE A 40 1.69 8.34 5.76
C PHE A 40 0.95 9.61 5.30
N ILE A 41 0.21 9.51 4.21
CA ILE A 41 -0.55 10.59 3.58
C ILE A 41 -1.84 9.98 3.02
N CYS A 42 -2.97 10.64 3.25
CA CYS A 42 -4.22 10.28 2.60
C CYS A 42 -4.30 10.84 1.18
N SER A 43 -4.87 10.06 0.25
CA SER A 43 -5.11 10.56 -1.11
C SER A 43 -6.18 11.67 -1.10
N ILE A 44 -6.20 12.53 -2.13
CA ILE A 44 -7.21 13.61 -2.26
C ILE A 44 -8.67 13.10 -2.26
N HIS A 45 -8.87 11.84 -2.65
CA HIS A 45 -10.15 11.15 -2.65
C HIS A 45 -10.45 10.40 -1.34
N GLU A 46 -9.65 10.62 -0.30
CA GLU A 46 -9.77 9.97 0.99
C GLU A 46 -9.93 10.99 2.11
N ASP A 47 -10.59 10.59 3.18
CA ASP A 47 -10.67 11.32 4.43
C ASP A 47 -9.73 10.71 5.46
N GLU A 48 -9.03 11.58 6.20
CA GLU A 48 -8.28 11.22 7.39
C GLU A 48 -9.26 11.04 8.56
N LEU A 49 -9.39 9.81 9.05
CA LEU A 49 -10.33 9.47 10.12
C LEU A 49 -9.65 9.26 11.47
N GLY A 50 -8.32 9.18 11.49
CA GLY A 50 -7.55 8.96 12.71
C GLY A 50 -6.11 8.57 12.40
N THR A 51 -5.45 7.95 13.38
CA THR A 51 -4.04 7.58 13.29
C THR A 51 -3.82 6.07 13.43
N CYS A 52 -2.73 5.53 12.88
CA CYS A 52 -2.35 4.13 13.09
C CYS A 52 -1.00 4.02 13.81
N THR A 53 -0.71 2.84 14.36
CA THR A 53 0.48 2.60 15.18
C THR A 53 1.78 2.67 14.39
N LEU A 54 1.80 2.12 13.16
CA LEU A 54 2.99 2.06 12.31
C LEU A 54 3.01 3.16 11.24
N ALA A 55 1.84 3.64 10.82
CA ALA A 55 1.69 4.72 9.85
C ALA A 55 0.76 5.78 10.45
N PRO A 56 1.12 7.07 10.41
CA PRO A 56 0.46 8.08 11.24
C PRO A 56 -0.98 8.36 10.84
N MET A 57 -1.44 7.98 9.64
CA MET A 57 -2.78 8.35 9.15
C MET A 57 -3.61 7.12 8.76
N CYS A 58 -4.87 7.09 9.22
CA CYS A 58 -5.91 6.19 8.76
C CYS A 58 -6.77 6.92 7.71
N CYS A 59 -6.76 6.42 6.49
CA CYS A 59 -7.41 7.02 5.32
C CYS A 59 -8.56 6.15 4.84
N ARG A 60 -9.73 6.74 4.54
CA ARG A 60 -10.88 6.03 3.97
C ARG A 60 -11.38 6.73 2.71
N ARG A 61 -11.72 5.98 1.67
CA ARG A 61 -12.30 6.56 0.44
C ARG A 61 -13.62 7.28 0.73
N LYS A 62 -13.75 8.49 0.16
CA LYS A 62 -15.01 9.24 0.08
C LYS A 62 -16.00 8.47 -0.80
N PHE A 63 -17.14 8.07 -0.23
CA PHE A 63 -18.30 7.72 -1.03
C PHE A 63 -19.04 9.03 -1.32
N GLY A 64 -18.61 9.70 -2.39
CA GLY A 64 -19.35 10.79 -3.01
C GLY A 64 -20.49 10.25 -3.86
#